data_AF-A0A356AQU8-F1
#
_entry.id   AF-A0A356AQU8-F1
#
_cell.length_a   1.000
_cell.length_b   1.000
_cell.length_c   1.000
_cell.angle_alpha   90.00
_cell.angle_beta   90.00
_cell.angle_gamma   90.00
#
_symmetry.space_group_name_H-M   'P 1'
#
loop_
_entity.id
_entity.type
_entity.pdbx_description
1 polymer ?
#
loop_
_entity_poly.entity_id
_entity_poly.type
_entity_poly.pdbx_seq_one_letter_code
_entity_poly.pdbx_strand_id
1 'polypeptide(L)'
;MAKTKKRLDWRSIVSRIINDEDLISPDVQESHPAMKELREIVFLNGLTDREREAVGQYFQSTGANIPMKSCYRIARGGKLDLEELTEMLFVGLLPDIDYEDYLETKERKPGISARDYYEQVYSYNEKDPAIKKLARMFAAILDTPDEPVEEFLPYISSVEFEKMKGDIKWVQENLKRIEKSKKIWPKELGRRSR
;
A
#
# COMPACT_ATOMS: atom_id res chain seq x y z
N MET A 1 3.05 23.16 11.02
CA MET A 1 3.33 23.31 9.58
C MET A 1 2.88 22.03 8.89
N ALA A 2 1.73 22.06 8.22
CA ALA A 2 1.23 20.94 7.45
C ALA A 2 2.24 20.66 6.34
N LYS A 3 2.87 19.48 6.36
CA LYS A 3 3.70 19.02 5.25
C LYS A 3 2.77 18.93 4.05
N THR A 4 2.93 19.82 3.07
CA THR A 4 2.23 19.78 1.79
C THR A 4 2.54 18.43 1.17
N LYS A 5 1.63 17.47 1.34
CA LYS A 5 1.76 16.16 0.71
C LYS A 5 1.64 16.43 -0.78
N LYS A 6 2.72 16.22 -1.52
CA LYS A 6 2.76 16.43 -2.97
C LYS A 6 1.63 15.61 -3.59
N ARG A 7 0.71 16.27 -4.29
CA ARG A 7 -0.38 15.58 -5.00
C ARG A 7 0.22 14.65 -6.05
N LEU A 8 -0.23 13.42 -6.06
CA LEU A 8 0.18 12.45 -7.08
C LEU A 8 -0.67 12.67 -8.33
N ASP A 9 0.01 12.80 -9.47
CA ASP A 9 -0.66 12.84 -10.77
C ASP A 9 -1.03 11.41 -11.19
N TRP A 10 -2.12 10.91 -10.59
CA TRP A 10 -2.63 9.57 -10.85
C TRP A 10 -3.04 9.35 -12.30
N ARG A 11 -3.49 10.41 -12.98
CA ARG A 11 -3.89 10.34 -14.39
C ARG A 11 -2.68 9.98 -15.25
N SER A 12 -1.55 10.67 -15.07
CA SER A 12 -0.33 10.34 -15.80
C SER A 12 0.22 8.96 -15.43
N ILE A 13 0.22 8.61 -14.13
CA ILE A 13 0.77 7.35 -13.63
C ILE A 13 -0.01 6.13 -14.15
N VAL A 14 -1.34 6.24 -14.26
CA VAL A 14 -2.24 5.10 -14.53
C VAL A 14 -2.87 5.18 -15.94
N SER A 15 -2.54 6.20 -16.73
CA SER A 15 -3.02 6.39 -18.12
C SER A 15 -2.86 5.15 -19.02
N ARG A 16 -1.90 4.28 -18.76
CA ARG A 16 -1.69 3.03 -19.52
C ARG A 16 -2.65 1.90 -19.12
N ILE A 17 -3.10 1.88 -17.87
CA ILE A 17 -3.92 0.82 -17.27
C ILE A 17 -5.41 1.09 -17.51
N ILE A 18 -5.82 2.36 -17.48
CA ILE A 18 -7.24 2.74 -17.66
C ILE A 18 -7.67 2.67 -19.13
N ASN A 19 -6.72 2.89 -20.04
CA ASN A 19 -6.93 2.83 -21.49
C ASN A 19 -6.78 1.42 -22.05
N ASP A 20 -6.59 0.42 -21.20
CA ASP A 20 -6.69 -0.98 -21.61
C ASP A 20 -8.16 -1.25 -21.99
N GLU A 21 -8.41 -1.46 -23.29
CA GLU A 21 -9.75 -1.71 -23.86
C GLU A 21 -10.43 -2.93 -23.22
N ASP A 22 -9.66 -3.81 -22.56
CA ASP A 22 -10.10 -5.04 -21.91
C ASP A 22 -10.74 -4.84 -20.51
N LEU A 23 -10.61 -3.66 -19.88
CA LEU A 23 -11.40 -3.31 -18.70
C LEU A 23 -12.85 -2.98 -19.11
N ILE A 24 -13.57 -4.01 -19.54
CA ILE A 24 -14.98 -4.03 -19.91
C ILE A 24 -15.84 -3.84 -18.65
N SER A 25 -17.06 -3.32 -18.80
CA SER A 25 -18.04 -3.27 -17.71
C SER A 25 -18.26 -4.66 -17.08
N PRO A 26 -18.16 -4.81 -15.74
CA PRO A 26 -17.96 -3.76 -14.75
C PRO A 26 -16.50 -3.28 -14.63
N ASP A 27 -16.31 -1.99 -14.33
CA ASP A 27 -15.01 -1.33 -14.15
C ASP A 27 -14.07 -2.02 -13.13
N VAL A 28 -14.63 -2.81 -12.21
CA VAL A 28 -13.90 -3.53 -11.17
C VAL A 28 -13.98 -5.03 -11.45
N GLN A 29 -12.84 -5.60 -11.84
CA GLN A 29 -12.68 -7.03 -12.07
C GLN A 29 -11.44 -7.50 -11.28
N GLU A 30 -11.62 -7.97 -10.06
CA GLU A 30 -10.51 -8.23 -9.11
C GLU A 30 -9.40 -9.15 -9.68
N SER A 31 -9.76 -10.10 -10.54
CA SER A 31 -8.83 -11.03 -11.16
C SER A 31 -8.09 -10.48 -12.40
N HIS A 32 -8.51 -9.33 -12.93
CA HIS A 32 -7.98 -8.76 -14.17
C HIS A 32 -6.51 -8.34 -14.01
N PRO A 33 -5.63 -8.58 -15.02
CA PRO A 33 -4.22 -8.18 -14.96
C PRO A 33 -4.03 -6.69 -14.65
N ALA A 34 -4.80 -5.82 -15.30
CA ALA A 34 -4.79 -4.38 -15.03
C ALA A 34 -5.12 -4.01 -13.57
N MET A 35 -6.02 -4.74 -12.91
CA MET A 35 -6.34 -4.54 -11.48
C MET A 35 -5.18 -4.98 -10.57
N LYS A 36 -4.49 -6.07 -10.94
CA LYS A 36 -3.28 -6.53 -10.23
C LYS A 36 -2.16 -5.50 -10.35
N GLU A 37 -1.89 -5.02 -11.55
CA GLU A 37 -0.87 -4.00 -11.79
C GLU A 37 -1.21 -2.69 -11.06
N LEU A 38 -2.45 -2.24 -11.12
CA LEU A 38 -2.90 -1.06 -10.39
C LEU A 38 -2.71 -1.22 -8.89
N ARG A 39 -3.04 -2.38 -8.33
CA ARG A 39 -2.83 -2.70 -6.92
C ARG A 39 -1.37 -2.56 -6.52
N GLU A 40 -0.46 -3.11 -7.32
CA GLU A 40 0.99 -3.00 -7.08
C GLU A 40 1.45 -1.53 -7.12
N ILE A 41 0.99 -0.74 -8.09
CA ILE A 41 1.30 0.69 -8.21
C ILE A 41 0.77 1.47 -6.99
N VAL A 42 -0.46 1.19 -6.54
CA VAL A 42 -1.07 1.85 -5.38
C VAL A 42 -0.21 1.66 -4.14
N PHE A 43 0.16 0.41 -3.82
CA PHE A 43 0.97 0.13 -2.62
C PHE A 43 2.41 0.62 -2.75
N LEU A 44 3.02 0.52 -3.94
CA LEU A 44 4.33 1.10 -4.20
C LEU A 44 4.30 2.62 -3.98
N ASN A 45 3.22 3.30 -4.39
CA ASN A 45 3.12 4.73 -4.21
C ASN A 45 2.91 5.16 -2.75
N GLY A 46 2.32 4.30 -1.93
CA GLY A 46 2.24 4.50 -0.48
C GLY A 46 3.61 4.49 0.22
N LEU A 47 4.63 3.89 -0.39
CA LEU A 47 6.00 3.93 0.12
C LEU A 47 6.66 5.28 -0.14
N THR A 48 7.46 5.75 0.81
CA THR A 48 8.38 6.89 0.65
C THR A 48 9.52 6.53 -0.30
N ASP A 49 10.20 7.53 -0.87
CA ASP A 49 11.33 7.31 -1.79
C ASP A 49 12.42 6.39 -1.21
N ARG A 50 12.74 6.56 0.09
CA ARG A 50 13.70 5.71 0.80
C ARG A 50 13.21 4.27 0.96
N GLU A 51 11.92 4.08 1.20
CA GLU A 51 11.33 2.75 1.31
C GLU A 51 11.30 2.05 -0.05
N ARG A 52 10.96 2.78 -1.13
CA ARG A 52 11.01 2.27 -2.50
C ARG A 52 12.42 1.85 -2.90
N GLU A 53 13.42 2.66 -2.56
CA GLU A 53 14.83 2.34 -2.81
C GLU A 53 15.24 1.07 -2.06
N ALA A 54 14.87 0.94 -0.78
CA ALA A 54 15.16 -0.25 0.02
C ALA A 54 14.50 -1.52 -0.57
N VAL A 55 13.25 -1.42 -1.03
CA VAL A 55 12.56 -2.51 -1.74
C VAL A 55 13.29 -2.89 -3.03
N GLY A 56 13.70 -1.90 -3.82
CA GLY A 56 14.47 -2.12 -5.05
C GLY A 56 15.79 -2.86 -4.80
N GLN A 57 16.57 -2.42 -3.80
CA GLN A 57 17.82 -3.08 -3.40
C GLN A 57 17.58 -4.51 -2.89
N TYR A 58 16.50 -4.74 -2.14
CA TYR A 58 16.15 -6.05 -1.65
C TYR A 58 15.86 -7.03 -2.79
N PHE A 59 15.06 -6.64 -3.79
CA PHE A 59 14.78 -7.49 -4.95
C PHE A 59 16.02 -7.77 -5.79
N GLN A 60 16.87 -6.77 -6.00
CA GLN A 60 18.14 -6.96 -6.72
C GLN A 60 19.09 -7.93 -6.01
N SER A 61 19.15 -7.88 -4.69
CA SER A 61 20.08 -8.71 -3.90
C SER A 61 19.59 -10.12 -3.63
N THR A 62 18.27 -10.35 -3.59
CA THR A 62 17.68 -11.64 -3.20
C THR A 62 16.99 -12.38 -4.33
N GLY A 63 16.61 -11.69 -5.42
CA GLY A 63 15.77 -12.23 -6.48
C GLY A 63 14.34 -12.56 -6.03
N ALA A 64 13.96 -12.20 -4.79
CA ALA A 64 12.62 -12.41 -4.28
C ALA A 64 11.61 -11.55 -5.05
N ASN A 65 10.41 -12.07 -5.25
CA ASN A 65 9.30 -11.31 -5.79
C ASN A 65 8.18 -11.29 -4.74
N ILE A 66 8.08 -10.21 -3.98
CA ILE A 66 7.11 -10.05 -2.90
C ILE A 66 6.06 -9.03 -3.36
N PRO A 67 4.75 -9.30 -3.19
CA PRO A 67 3.71 -8.34 -3.53
C PRO A 67 3.91 -6.99 -2.82
N MET A 68 3.70 -5.87 -3.51
CA MET A 68 3.89 -4.53 -2.95
C MET A 68 2.98 -4.25 -1.75
N LYS A 69 1.78 -4.87 -1.69
CA LYS A 69 0.92 -4.83 -0.50
C LYS A 69 1.67 -5.30 0.75
N SER A 70 2.43 -6.39 0.62
CA SER A 70 3.23 -6.94 1.71
C SER A 70 4.40 -6.00 2.05
N CYS A 71 5.10 -5.45 1.06
CA CYS A 71 6.16 -4.47 1.30
C CYS A 71 5.64 -3.23 2.04
N TYR A 72 4.49 -2.69 1.63
CA TYR A 72 3.83 -1.56 2.28
C TYR A 72 3.44 -1.89 3.73
N ARG A 73 2.81 -3.04 3.96
CA ARG A 73 2.47 -3.51 5.31
C ARG A 73 3.69 -3.59 6.22
N ILE A 74 4.79 -4.15 5.72
CA ILE A 74 6.02 -4.29 6.50
C ILE A 74 6.62 -2.91 6.80
N ALA A 75 6.67 -1.99 5.82
CA ALA A 75 7.14 -0.62 6.03
C ALA A 75 6.32 0.13 7.11
N ARG A 76 5.05 -0.24 7.29
CA ARG A 76 4.14 0.29 8.31
C ARG A 76 4.07 -0.57 9.57
N GLY A 77 5.06 -1.43 9.83
CA GLY A 77 5.18 -2.16 11.09
C GLY A 77 4.22 -3.34 11.24
N GLY A 78 3.75 -3.91 10.13
CA GLY A 78 2.93 -5.12 10.10
C GLY A 78 1.42 -4.86 9.95
N LYS A 79 0.98 -3.61 9.90
CA LYS A 79 -0.42 -3.22 9.63
C LYS A 79 -0.50 -2.31 8.42
N LEU A 80 -1.56 -2.46 7.63
CA LEU A 80 -1.85 -1.54 6.54
C LEU A 80 -2.37 -0.21 7.12
N ASP A 81 -1.69 0.89 6.82
CA ASP A 81 -2.19 2.23 7.11
C ASP A 81 -3.15 2.67 5.98
N LEU A 82 -4.36 2.12 6.00
CA LEU A 82 -5.37 2.39 4.97
C LEU A 82 -5.86 3.84 5.01
N GLU A 83 -5.79 4.52 6.15
CA GLU A 83 -6.13 5.94 6.26
C GLU A 83 -5.14 6.81 5.48
N GLU A 84 -3.82 6.62 5.69
CA GLU A 84 -2.80 7.34 4.93
C GLU A 84 -2.95 7.08 3.42
N LEU A 85 -3.21 5.83 3.05
CA LEU A 85 -3.40 5.43 1.66
C LEU A 85 -4.66 6.04 1.04
N THR A 86 -5.78 6.03 1.77
CA THR A 86 -7.05 6.65 1.35
C THR A 86 -6.87 8.15 1.11
N GLU A 87 -6.21 8.84 2.04
CA GLU A 87 -5.88 10.26 1.90
C GLU A 87 -5.06 10.52 0.64
N MET A 88 -3.99 9.77 0.44
CA MET A 88 -3.10 9.93 -0.71
C MET A 88 -3.81 9.71 -2.05
N LEU A 89 -4.66 8.68 -2.13
CA LEU A 89 -5.35 8.29 -3.35
C LEU A 89 -6.40 9.33 -3.74
N PHE A 90 -7.31 9.65 -2.82
CA PHE A 90 -8.47 10.49 -3.15
C PHE A 90 -8.12 11.97 -3.24
N VAL A 91 -7.16 12.48 -2.45
CA VAL A 91 -6.60 13.82 -2.68
C VAL A 91 -5.95 13.92 -4.06
N GLY A 92 -5.29 12.86 -4.52
CA GLY A 92 -4.68 12.81 -5.84
C GLY A 92 -5.68 12.86 -7.01
N LEU A 93 -6.95 12.56 -6.77
CA LEU A 93 -8.02 12.67 -7.77
C LEU A 93 -8.63 14.07 -7.83
N LEU A 94 -8.51 14.87 -6.76
CA LEU A 94 -9.07 16.22 -6.71
C LEU A 94 -8.23 17.19 -7.56
N PRO A 95 -8.86 18.09 -8.35
CA PRO A 95 -8.17 19.23 -8.95
C PRO A 95 -7.75 20.24 -7.86
N ASP A 96 -6.96 21.24 -8.25
CA ASP A 96 -6.36 22.22 -7.31
C ASP A 96 -7.42 22.94 -6.47
N ILE A 97 -8.49 23.39 -7.11
CA ILE A 97 -9.60 24.11 -6.44
C ILE A 97 -10.27 23.21 -5.40
N ASP A 98 -10.70 22.00 -5.78
CA ASP A 98 -11.38 21.09 -4.86
C ASP A 98 -10.46 20.56 -3.75
N TYR A 99 -9.14 20.54 -3.98
CA TYR A 99 -8.17 20.19 -2.96
C TYR A 99 -8.04 21.28 -1.88
N GLU A 100 -8.04 22.55 -2.27
CA GLU A 100 -8.06 23.66 -1.31
C GLU A 100 -9.35 23.63 -0.48
N ASP A 101 -10.50 23.45 -1.13
CA ASP A 101 -11.80 23.30 -0.45
C ASP A 101 -11.84 22.10 0.48
N TYR A 102 -11.20 20.99 0.10
CA TYR A 102 -11.04 19.83 0.97
C TYR A 102 -10.22 20.16 2.22
N LEU A 103 -9.10 20.86 2.09
CA LEU A 103 -8.27 21.26 3.24
C LEU A 103 -9.06 22.14 4.21
N GLU A 104 -9.80 23.13 3.71
CA GLU A 104 -10.67 23.97 4.55
C GLU A 104 -11.75 23.13 5.25
N THR A 105 -12.37 22.20 4.51
CA THR A 105 -13.40 21.32 5.07
C THR A 105 -12.83 20.43 6.16
N LYS A 106 -11.61 19.92 5.98
CA LYS A 106 -10.91 19.10 6.97
C LYS A 106 -10.54 19.88 8.22
N GLU A 107 -10.17 21.16 8.11
CA GLU A 107 -9.96 22.01 9.28
C GLU A 107 -11.25 22.21 10.08
N ARG A 108 -12.39 22.37 9.40
CA ARG A 108 -13.71 22.51 10.05
C ARG A 108 -14.26 21.18 10.58
N LYS A 109 -13.92 20.06 9.92
CA LYS A 109 -14.36 18.70 10.26
C LYS A 109 -13.17 17.74 10.21
N PRO A 110 -12.36 17.66 11.29
CA PRO A 110 -11.12 16.87 11.30
C PRO A 110 -11.28 15.37 10.99
N GLY A 111 -12.48 14.83 11.15
CA GLY A 111 -12.79 13.42 10.89
C GLY A 111 -13.20 13.10 9.45
N ILE A 112 -13.29 14.08 8.53
CA ILE A 112 -13.62 13.80 7.13
C ILE A 112 -12.42 13.17 6.42
N SER A 113 -12.64 12.04 5.76
CA SER A 113 -11.62 11.43 4.89
C SER A 113 -11.66 12.06 3.49
N ALA A 114 -10.54 11.99 2.78
CA ALA A 114 -10.50 12.41 1.37
C ALA A 114 -11.50 11.64 0.48
N ARG A 115 -11.77 10.37 0.80
CA ARG A 115 -12.79 9.56 0.10
C ARG A 115 -14.19 10.09 0.35
N ASP A 116 -14.55 10.38 1.60
CA ASP A 116 -15.88 10.91 1.94
C ASP A 116 -16.12 12.26 1.26
N TYR A 117 -15.10 13.13 1.26
CA TYR A 117 -15.17 14.40 0.56
C TYR A 117 -15.38 14.21 -0.95
N TYR A 118 -14.58 13.34 -1.56
CA TYR A 118 -14.71 13.01 -2.98
C TYR A 118 -16.12 12.49 -3.30
N GLU A 119 -16.66 11.56 -2.50
CA GLU A 119 -17.98 10.98 -2.72
C GLU A 119 -19.11 12.00 -2.54
N GLN A 120 -19.04 12.87 -1.52
CA GLN A 120 -20.10 13.83 -1.20
C GLN A 120 -20.14 15.05 -2.12
N VAL A 121 -18.98 15.60 -2.47
CA VAL A 121 -18.88 16.91 -3.11
C VAL A 121 -18.48 16.79 -4.58
N TYR A 122 -17.50 15.94 -4.86
CA TYR A 122 -16.86 15.91 -6.17
C TYR A 122 -17.47 14.88 -7.12
N SER A 123 -17.89 13.71 -6.64
CA SER A 123 -18.34 12.58 -7.47
C SER A 123 -19.51 12.94 -8.41
N TYR A 124 -20.42 13.81 -7.94
CA TYR A 124 -21.56 14.31 -8.70
C TYR A 124 -21.13 15.30 -9.80
N ASN A 125 -20.12 16.13 -9.51
CA ASN A 125 -19.64 17.19 -10.40
C ASN A 125 -18.55 16.72 -11.38
N GLU A 126 -17.90 15.60 -11.08
CA GLU A 126 -16.89 15.00 -11.96
C GLU A 126 -17.52 14.67 -13.32
N LYS A 127 -16.87 15.11 -14.41
CA LYS A 127 -17.32 14.87 -15.79
C LYS A 127 -16.41 13.93 -16.54
N ASP A 128 -15.19 13.69 -16.05
CA ASP A 128 -14.25 12.75 -16.65
C ASP A 128 -14.60 11.31 -16.23
N PRO A 129 -15.03 10.46 -17.17
CA PRO A 129 -15.34 9.06 -16.88
C PRO A 129 -14.10 8.28 -16.39
N ALA A 130 -12.88 8.65 -16.79
CA ALA A 130 -11.66 7.98 -16.36
C ALA A 130 -11.39 8.20 -14.87
N ILE A 131 -11.69 9.39 -14.35
CA ILE A 131 -11.51 9.71 -12.93
C ILE A 131 -12.54 8.97 -12.08
N LYS A 132 -13.80 8.92 -12.53
CA LYS A 132 -14.84 8.11 -11.86
C LYS A 132 -14.47 6.63 -11.83
N LYS A 133 -13.92 6.10 -12.92
CA LYS A 133 -13.43 4.73 -13.02
C LYS A 133 -12.29 4.48 -12.02
N LEU A 134 -11.29 5.36 -11.98
CA LEU A 134 -10.19 5.30 -11.03
C LEU A 134 -10.66 5.32 -9.57
N ALA A 135 -11.59 6.21 -9.22
CA ALA A 135 -12.12 6.30 -7.86
C ALA A 135 -12.76 4.99 -7.40
N ARG A 136 -13.53 4.33 -8.29
CA ARG A 136 -14.13 3.01 -8.02
C ARG A 136 -13.07 1.93 -7.85
N MET A 137 -12.04 1.91 -8.69
CA MET A 137 -10.95 0.93 -8.59
C MET A 137 -10.14 1.13 -7.30
N PHE A 138 -9.87 2.38 -6.90
CA PHE A 138 -9.20 2.69 -5.62
C PHE A 138 -10.04 2.24 -4.43
N ALA A 139 -11.33 2.54 -4.42
CA ALA A 139 -12.25 2.04 -3.39
C ALA A 139 -12.20 0.51 -3.29
N ALA A 140 -12.30 -0.22 -4.41
CA ALA A 140 -12.21 -1.67 -4.42
C ALA A 140 -10.88 -2.22 -3.88
N ILE A 141 -9.75 -1.58 -4.20
CA ILE A 141 -8.43 -1.96 -3.68
C ILE A 141 -8.33 -1.75 -2.17
N LEU A 142 -8.87 -0.65 -1.65
CA LEU A 142 -8.87 -0.31 -0.22
C LEU A 142 -9.83 -1.18 0.59
N ASP A 143 -10.98 -1.50 0.01
CA ASP A 143 -12.04 -2.28 0.64
C ASP A 143 -11.75 -3.80 0.58
N THR A 144 -10.72 -4.22 -0.18
CA THR A 144 -10.28 -5.61 -0.22
C THR A 144 -9.83 -6.03 1.18
N PRO A 145 -10.46 -7.03 1.82
CA PRO A 145 -10.09 -7.45 3.16
C PRO A 145 -8.61 -7.80 3.25
N ASP A 146 -7.99 -7.47 4.40
CA ASP A 146 -6.63 -7.94 4.63
C ASP A 146 -6.67 -9.46 4.77
N GLU A 147 -5.91 -10.16 3.92
CA GLU A 147 -5.78 -11.60 4.05
C GLU A 147 -5.14 -11.88 5.40
N PRO A 148 -5.67 -12.84 6.19
CA PRO A 148 -5.04 -13.21 7.44
C PRO A 148 -3.59 -13.57 7.14
N VAL A 149 -2.67 -12.89 7.82
CA VAL A 149 -1.25 -13.18 7.68
C VAL A 149 -1.04 -14.59 8.20
N GLU A 150 -0.83 -15.56 7.31
CA GLU A 150 -0.10 -16.76 7.70
C GLU A 150 1.28 -16.25 8.13
N GLU A 151 1.50 -16.16 9.44
CA GLU A 151 2.84 -15.99 9.99
C GLU A 151 3.67 -17.13 9.40
N PHE A 152 4.52 -16.84 8.41
CA PHE A 152 5.57 -17.75 7.97
C PHE A 152 6.64 -17.83 9.06
N LEU A 153 6.25 -18.37 10.22
CA LEU A 153 7.18 -19.02 11.11
C LEU A 153 7.57 -20.32 10.41
N PRO A 154 8.86 -20.58 10.15
CA PRO A 154 9.26 -21.93 9.78
C PRO A 154 8.74 -22.87 10.86
N TYR A 155 7.81 -23.76 10.50
CA TYR A 155 7.31 -24.77 11.42
C TYR A 155 8.49 -25.68 11.80
N ILE A 156 8.85 -25.63 13.08
CA ILE A 156 9.84 -26.54 13.68
C ILE A 156 9.05 -27.45 14.60
N SER A 157 8.99 -28.75 14.27
CA SER A 157 8.35 -29.71 15.15
C SER A 157 9.10 -29.82 16.49
N SER A 158 8.41 -30.12 17.58
CA SER A 158 9.03 -30.31 18.90
C SER A 158 10.13 -31.38 18.88
N VAL A 159 9.94 -32.43 18.06
CA VAL A 159 10.91 -33.52 17.87
C VAL A 159 12.17 -33.03 17.16
N GLU A 160 12.04 -32.18 16.17
CA GLU A 160 13.16 -31.62 15.42
C GLU A 160 13.95 -30.60 16.26
N PHE A 161 13.25 -29.77 17.02
CA PHE A 161 13.89 -28.86 17.99
C PHE A 161 14.71 -29.62 19.02
N GLU A 162 14.14 -30.65 19.65
CA GLU A 162 14.84 -31.44 20.66
C GLU A 162 16.10 -32.15 20.12
N LYS A 163 16.08 -32.56 18.85
CA LYS A 163 17.24 -33.16 18.17
C LYS A 163 18.33 -32.12 17.84
N MET A 164 17.92 -30.92 17.45
CA MET A 164 18.82 -29.92 16.86
C MET A 164 19.20 -28.78 17.83
N LYS A 165 18.60 -28.71 19.03
CA LYS A 165 18.88 -27.65 20.03
C LYS A 165 20.34 -27.56 20.47
N GLY A 166 21.11 -28.64 20.32
CA GLY A 166 22.55 -28.67 20.60
C GLY A 166 23.42 -28.17 19.44
N ASP A 167 22.88 -28.10 18.23
CA ASP A 167 23.58 -27.54 17.06
C ASP A 167 23.44 -26.02 17.06
N ILE A 168 24.46 -25.36 17.60
CA ILE A 168 24.54 -23.90 17.70
C ILE A 168 24.36 -23.22 16.34
N LYS A 169 24.83 -23.84 15.25
CA LYS A 169 24.72 -23.26 13.90
C LYS A 169 23.28 -23.33 13.40
N TRP A 170 22.61 -24.48 13.58
CA TRP A 170 21.21 -24.65 13.25
C TRP A 170 20.30 -23.73 14.08
N VAL A 171 20.56 -23.59 15.38
CA VAL A 171 19.81 -22.68 16.27
C VAL A 171 19.99 -21.23 15.84
N GLN A 172 21.22 -20.81 15.51
CA GLN A 172 21.48 -19.45 15.02
C GLN A 172 20.84 -19.17 13.66
N GLU A 173 20.83 -20.12 12.74
CA GLU A 173 20.18 -19.98 11.44
C GLU A 173 18.66 -19.86 11.57
N ASN A 174 18.04 -20.66 12.43
CA ASN A 174 16.60 -20.60 12.68
C ASN A 174 16.19 -19.36 13.48
N LEU A 175 16.97 -18.96 14.49
CA LEU A 175 16.74 -17.70 15.19
C LEU A 175 16.93 -16.48 14.27
N LYS A 176 17.89 -16.50 13.34
CA LYS A 176 18.02 -15.46 12.31
C LYS A 176 16.84 -15.46 11.33
N ARG A 177 16.28 -16.62 10.98
CA ARG A 177 15.06 -16.71 10.16
C ARG A 177 13.84 -16.17 10.89
N ILE A 178 13.70 -16.49 12.19
CA ILE A 178 12.66 -15.94 13.06
C ILE A 178 12.85 -14.43 13.25
N GLU A 179 14.07 -13.95 13.47
CA GLU A 179 14.37 -12.53 13.61
C GLU A 179 14.14 -11.77 12.29
N LYS A 180 14.51 -12.35 11.15
CA LYS A 180 14.14 -11.82 9.82
C LYS A 180 12.63 -11.80 9.62
N SER A 181 11.90 -12.85 10.01
CA SER A 181 10.43 -12.88 9.93
C SER A 181 9.76 -11.82 10.82
N LYS A 182 10.41 -11.48 11.95
CA LYS A 182 9.94 -10.45 12.90
C LYS A 182 10.49 -9.04 12.63
N LYS A 183 11.48 -8.87 11.75
CA LYS A 183 12.15 -7.59 11.44
C LYS A 183 12.66 -7.56 9.98
N ILE A 184 11.75 -7.45 9.02
CA ILE A 184 12.13 -7.36 7.59
C ILE A 184 12.76 -5.98 7.23
N TRP A 185 12.85 -5.02 8.16
CA TRP A 185 13.57 -3.75 7.95
C TRP A 185 14.61 -3.47 9.05
N PRO A 186 15.75 -2.83 8.71
CA PRO A 186 16.61 -2.19 9.70
C PRO A 186 15.81 -1.16 10.51
N LYS A 187 15.96 -1.20 11.85
CA LYS A 187 15.26 -0.30 12.79
C LYS A 187 15.42 1.20 12.50
N GLU A 188 16.37 1.59 11.64
CA GLU A 188 16.67 2.99 11.33
C GLU A 188 15.76 3.63 10.29
N LEU A 189 14.94 2.86 9.56
CA LEU A 189 14.03 3.39 8.54
C LEU A 189 12.59 3.60 9.04
N GLY A 190 12.23 3.01 10.18
CA GLY A 190 10.97 3.33 10.86
C GLY A 190 11.04 4.75 11.41
N ARG A 191 10.11 5.61 10.99
CA ARG A 191 9.93 6.96 11.56
C ARG A 191 10.11 6.87 13.07
N ARG A 192 11.19 7.46 13.59
CA ARG A 192 11.27 7.82 15.00
C ARG A 192 10.12 8.79 15.25
N SER A 193 9.01 8.26 15.76
CA SER A 193 8.01 9.01 16.49
C SER A 193 8.75 9.67 17.67
N ARG A 194 9.04 10.95 17.51
CA ARG A 194 9.17 11.88 18.62
C ARG A 194 7.78 12.24 19.12
#